data_AF-A0A353RTB5-F1
#
_entry.id   AF-A0A353RTB5-F1
#
_cell.length_a   1.000
_cell.length_b   1.000
_cell.length_c   1.000
_cell.angle_alpha   90.00
_cell.angle_beta   90.00
_cell.angle_gamma   90.00
#
_symmetry.space_group_name_H-M   'P 1'
#
loop_
_entity.id
_entity.type
_entity.pdbx_description
1 polymer ?
#
loop_
_entity_poly.entity_id
_entity_poly.type
_entity_poly.pdbx_seq_one_letter_code
_entity_poly.pdbx_strand_id
1 'polypeptide(L)'
;MSLKKIYLPGRFNYIACFLTLNCNFNCDYCINWLEKRDNKWPQISGQDWTHALNRLVSRRDLPITLQGGEPSLHPDFFSIINNIETQLNIDILTNLSFDVEKFAKEVNPSRLKREAPYSSIRASYHSTQMSADIFIKKILYLQKAGFSVGGYGVLHPLTKDHVLETKEKCEQFGIDFRVKDFLGQHEGELKGLYKFEGSVGSTTRLKCKCRTTELIIGPDCKVYRCHHDLYKGFPHIGNLLEPEFDIEDIFRDCDQYGDCNPCDLKIKTNRFQKFGHCSVDIKDIVKAN
;
A
#
# COMPACT_ATOMS: atom_id res chain seq x y z
N MET A 1 29.37 -2.15 0.96
CA MET A 1 29.46 -2.42 2.41
C MET A 1 28.12 -2.95 2.86
N SER A 2 28.05 -3.90 3.80
CA SER A 2 26.76 -4.41 4.29
C SER A 2 26.08 -3.35 5.16
N LEU A 3 24.84 -2.98 4.84
CA LEU A 3 24.05 -2.05 5.65
C LEU A 3 23.69 -2.68 7.00
N LYS A 4 23.66 -1.86 8.06
CA LYS A 4 23.21 -2.27 9.40
C LYS A 4 21.79 -2.85 9.33
N LYS A 5 21.51 -3.97 10.00
CA LYS A 5 20.14 -4.53 10.08
C LYS A 5 19.19 -3.56 10.80
N ILE A 6 17.96 -3.44 10.31
CA ILE A 6 16.91 -2.56 10.88
C ILE A 6 15.83 -3.43 11.52
N TYR A 7 15.57 -3.24 12.80
CA TYR A 7 14.55 -3.98 13.54
C TYR A 7 13.25 -3.19 13.58
N LEU A 8 12.18 -3.78 13.07
CA LEU A 8 10.87 -3.10 13.04
C LEU A 8 10.23 -3.11 14.43
N PRO A 9 9.68 -1.97 14.90
CA PRO A 9 8.96 -1.92 16.17
C PRO A 9 7.82 -2.95 16.24
N GLY A 10 7.59 -3.52 17.43
CA GLY A 10 6.62 -4.60 17.64
C GLY A 10 5.18 -4.26 17.20
N ARG A 11 4.81 -2.97 17.32
CA ARG A 11 3.48 -2.48 16.97
C ARG A 11 3.26 -2.23 15.48
N PHE A 12 4.31 -2.28 14.64
CA PHE A 12 4.16 -2.00 13.22
C PHE A 12 3.19 -2.99 12.56
N ASN A 13 2.30 -2.49 11.70
CA ASN A 13 1.18 -3.23 11.16
C ASN A 13 1.29 -3.46 9.64
N TYR A 14 2.04 -2.62 8.93
CA TYR A 14 2.23 -2.70 7.49
C TYR A 14 3.61 -2.20 7.07
N ILE A 15 4.16 -2.80 6.02
CA ILE A 15 5.33 -2.30 5.29
C ILE A 15 4.89 -1.98 3.88
N ALA A 16 4.95 -0.71 3.52
CA ALA A 16 4.47 -0.14 2.29
C ALA A 16 5.65 0.30 1.42
N CYS A 17 6.02 -0.50 0.41
CA CYS A 17 7.08 -0.16 -0.54
C CYS A 17 6.45 0.34 -1.83
N PHE A 18 6.52 1.65 -2.07
CA PHE A 18 6.05 2.27 -3.31
C PHE A 18 7.16 2.19 -4.35
N LEU A 19 7.26 1.07 -5.08
CA LEU A 19 8.31 0.86 -6.09
C LEU A 19 8.32 1.98 -7.14
N THR A 20 7.12 2.42 -7.51
CA THR A 20 6.91 3.61 -8.32
C THR A 20 5.57 4.23 -7.95
N LEU A 21 5.45 5.53 -8.07
CA LEU A 21 4.15 6.20 -7.96
C LEU A 21 3.42 6.26 -9.30
N ASN A 22 4.09 5.94 -10.41
CA ASN A 22 3.47 5.86 -11.74
C ASN A 22 2.41 4.76 -11.80
N CYS A 23 1.34 5.01 -12.55
CA CYS A 23 0.29 4.04 -12.81
C CYS A 23 -0.17 4.19 -14.26
N ASN A 24 -0.50 3.07 -14.90
CA ASN A 24 -1.05 3.02 -16.25
C ASN A 24 -2.58 3.18 -16.25
N PHE A 25 -3.21 3.24 -15.08
CA PHE A 25 -4.63 3.58 -14.89
C PHE A 25 -4.78 5.00 -14.34
N ASN A 26 -5.91 5.63 -14.63
CA ASN A 26 -6.23 7.00 -14.24
C ASN A 26 -7.54 7.10 -13.42
N CYS A 27 -7.74 6.20 -12.46
CA CYS A 27 -8.99 6.11 -11.70
C CYS A 27 -9.30 7.41 -10.94
N ASP A 28 -10.50 7.93 -11.14
CA ASP A 28 -11.08 9.14 -10.52
C ASP A 28 -11.18 9.03 -8.98
N TYR A 29 -11.37 7.82 -8.46
CA TYR A 29 -11.43 7.52 -7.02
C TYR A 29 -10.05 7.20 -6.40
N CYS A 30 -8.95 7.28 -7.14
CA CYS A 30 -7.66 6.82 -6.63
C CYS A 30 -7.13 7.76 -5.55
N ILE A 31 -6.93 7.23 -4.34
CA ILE A 31 -6.38 8.01 -3.22
C ILE A 31 -4.96 8.53 -3.48
N ASN A 32 -4.20 7.89 -4.37
CA ASN A 32 -2.87 8.36 -4.78
C ASN A 32 -2.92 9.57 -5.74
N TRP A 33 -4.10 9.86 -6.31
CA TRP A 33 -4.37 10.96 -7.26
C TRP A 33 -5.21 12.08 -6.63
N LEU A 34 -5.90 11.82 -5.53
CA LEU A 34 -6.58 12.87 -4.73
C LEU A 34 -5.58 13.95 -4.24
N GLU A 35 -4.29 13.62 -4.19
CA GLU A 35 -3.20 14.56 -3.91
C GLU A 35 -2.56 14.98 -5.25
N LYS A 36 -2.67 16.27 -5.62
CA LYS A 36 -2.15 16.82 -6.89
C LYS A 36 -0.68 16.42 -7.11
N ARG A 37 -0.37 15.84 -8.26
CA ARG A 37 0.99 15.40 -8.63
C ARG A 37 1.65 16.37 -9.60
N ASP A 38 2.78 16.94 -9.21
CA ASP A 38 3.67 17.68 -10.14
C ASP A 38 5.05 17.03 -10.33
N ASN A 39 5.35 15.90 -9.68
CA ASN A 39 6.74 15.47 -9.58
C ASN A 39 7.07 14.21 -10.39
N LYS A 40 8.10 14.33 -11.24
CA LYS A 40 8.93 13.20 -11.68
C LYS A 40 9.62 12.63 -10.45
N TRP A 41 9.05 11.57 -9.88
CA TRP A 41 9.67 10.91 -8.73
C TRP A 41 10.97 10.22 -9.18
N PRO A 42 12.10 10.46 -8.49
CA PRO A 42 13.29 9.66 -8.72
C PRO A 42 12.97 8.20 -8.38
N GLN A 43 13.38 7.29 -9.24
CA GLN A 43 13.21 5.86 -9.06
C GLN A 43 14.58 5.22 -9.06
N ILE A 44 14.87 4.43 -8.03
CA ILE A 44 16.15 3.72 -7.89
C ILE A 44 16.14 2.40 -8.65
N SER A 45 17.30 1.75 -8.75
CA SER A 45 17.42 0.44 -9.39
C SER A 45 16.78 -0.67 -8.57
N GLY A 46 16.46 -1.80 -9.20
CA GLY A 46 16.04 -3.00 -8.49
C GLY A 46 17.10 -3.53 -7.53
N GLN A 47 18.38 -3.36 -7.87
CA GLN A 47 19.49 -3.74 -6.99
C GLN A 47 19.49 -2.91 -5.69
N ASP A 48 19.27 -1.59 -5.78
CA ASP A 48 19.20 -0.72 -4.61
C ASP A 48 17.96 -1.05 -3.76
N TRP A 49 16.81 -1.31 -4.39
CA TRP A 49 15.62 -1.79 -3.69
C TRP A 49 15.90 -3.07 -2.90
N THR A 50 16.48 -4.08 -3.55
CA THR A 50 16.83 -5.34 -2.89
C THR A 50 17.85 -5.11 -1.76
N HIS A 51 18.88 -4.30 -2.01
CA HIS A 51 19.91 -3.98 -1.01
C HIS A 51 19.31 -3.32 0.23
N ALA A 52 18.42 -2.34 0.03
CA ALA A 52 17.68 -1.65 1.07
C ALA A 52 16.71 -2.57 1.82
N LEU A 53 15.93 -3.40 1.13
CA LEU A 53 14.91 -4.26 1.76
C LEU A 53 15.53 -5.43 2.53
N ASN A 54 16.64 -6.00 2.04
CA ASN A 54 17.31 -7.13 2.69
C ASN A 54 17.97 -6.79 4.03
N ARG A 55 18.07 -5.50 4.40
CA ARG A 55 18.51 -5.11 5.75
C ARG A 55 17.39 -5.18 6.79
N LEU A 56 16.13 -5.24 6.37
CA LEU A 56 14.99 -5.29 7.28
C LEU A 56 14.96 -6.62 8.04
N VAL A 57 14.72 -6.57 9.34
CA VAL A 57 14.39 -7.73 10.17
C VAL A 57 12.90 -7.68 10.43
N SER A 58 12.14 -8.36 9.57
CA SER A 58 10.68 -8.41 9.67
C SER A 58 10.18 -9.71 10.28
N ARG A 59 9.00 -9.64 10.89
CA ARG A 59 8.29 -10.78 11.46
C ARG A 59 7.55 -11.53 10.36
N ARG A 60 7.30 -12.84 10.57
CA ARG A 60 6.57 -13.68 9.60
C ARG A 60 5.17 -13.14 9.26
N ASP A 61 4.51 -12.49 10.20
CA ASP A 61 3.18 -11.89 10.06
C ASP A 61 3.18 -10.48 9.44
N LEU A 62 4.35 -9.91 9.15
CA LEU A 62 4.53 -8.56 8.61
C LEU A 62 5.31 -8.61 7.29
N PRO A 63 4.66 -8.95 6.17
CA PRO A 63 5.32 -9.01 4.88
C PRO A 63 5.69 -7.62 4.37
N ILE A 64 6.73 -7.57 3.54
CA ILE A 64 7.05 -6.40 2.71
C ILE A 64 6.00 -6.34 1.59
N THR A 65 5.16 -5.30 1.56
CA THR A 65 4.24 -5.14 0.43
C THR A 65 4.84 -4.26 -0.64
N LEU A 66 5.06 -4.85 -1.82
CA LEU A 66 5.40 -4.14 -3.04
C LEU A 66 4.12 -3.56 -3.66
N GLN A 67 4.06 -2.25 -3.74
CA GLN A 67 2.90 -1.49 -4.21
C GLN A 67 3.35 -0.18 -4.88
N GLY A 68 2.44 0.77 -5.06
CA GLY A 68 2.75 1.97 -5.81
C GLY A 68 1.52 2.71 -6.32
N GLY A 69 1.72 3.39 -7.44
CA GLY A 69 0.68 3.44 -8.46
C GLY A 69 0.43 2.01 -8.97
N GLU A 70 1.22 1.56 -9.94
CA GLU A 70 1.30 0.15 -10.32
C GLU A 70 2.75 -0.34 -10.18
N PRO A 71 3.07 -1.23 -9.22
CA PRO A 71 4.44 -1.70 -9.01
C PRO A 71 5.05 -2.39 -10.23
N SER A 72 4.24 -3.02 -11.09
CA SER A 72 4.75 -3.72 -12.29
C SER A 72 5.28 -2.78 -13.37
N LEU A 73 5.13 -1.46 -13.22
CA LEU A 73 5.76 -0.48 -14.10
C LEU A 73 7.22 -0.19 -13.73
N HIS A 74 7.69 -0.67 -12.57
CA HIS A 74 9.12 -0.67 -12.28
C HIS A 74 9.83 -1.64 -13.24
N PRO A 75 10.87 -1.22 -13.99
CA PRO A 75 11.53 -2.08 -14.98
C PRO A 75 12.10 -3.36 -14.36
N ASP A 76 12.61 -3.26 -13.13
CA ASP A 76 13.15 -4.40 -12.38
C ASP A 76 12.13 -5.14 -11.50
N PHE A 77 10.81 -4.98 -11.71
CA PHE A 77 9.79 -5.53 -10.82
C PHE A 77 9.97 -7.03 -10.49
N PHE A 78 10.20 -7.87 -11.51
CA PHE A 78 10.42 -9.31 -11.30
C PHE A 78 11.77 -9.58 -10.61
N SER A 79 12.81 -8.82 -10.97
CA SER A 79 14.14 -8.93 -10.35
C SER A 79 14.08 -8.62 -8.85
N ILE A 80 13.34 -7.57 -8.44
CA ILE A 80 13.15 -7.20 -7.04
C ILE A 80 12.52 -8.37 -6.26
N ILE A 81 11.43 -8.95 -6.76
CA ILE A 81 10.74 -10.09 -6.11
C ILE A 81 11.68 -11.29 -5.92
N ASN A 82 12.48 -11.59 -6.96
CA ASN A 82 13.36 -12.74 -6.96
C ASN A 82 14.61 -12.57 -6.09
N ASN A 83 15.05 -11.32 -5.85
CA ASN A 83 16.29 -11.05 -5.11
C ASN A 83 16.08 -10.58 -3.66
N ILE A 84 14.85 -10.24 -3.25
CA ILE A 84 14.53 -10.06 -1.82
C ILE A 84 14.76 -11.40 -1.09
N GLU A 85 15.49 -11.35 0.02
CA GLU A 85 15.89 -12.46 0.89
C GLU A 85 14.70 -13.41 1.20
N THR A 86 14.90 -14.72 1.07
CA THR A 86 13.80 -15.70 1.08
C THR A 86 13.09 -15.82 2.42
N GLN A 87 13.76 -15.49 3.51
CA GLN A 87 13.19 -15.40 4.86
C GLN A 87 12.25 -14.20 5.04
N LEU A 88 12.31 -13.20 4.14
CA LEU A 88 11.38 -12.09 4.13
C LEU A 88 10.16 -12.48 3.30
N ASN A 89 9.00 -12.45 3.96
CA ASN A 89 7.71 -12.61 3.29
C ASN A 89 7.40 -11.36 2.48
N ILE A 90 6.83 -11.56 1.29
CA ILE A 90 6.47 -10.49 0.36
C ILE A 90 5.00 -10.63 -0.02
N ASP A 91 4.31 -9.50 -0.10
CA ASP A 91 3.01 -9.37 -0.72
C ASP A 91 3.10 -8.35 -1.88
N ILE A 92 2.16 -8.43 -2.83
CA ILE A 92 2.03 -7.48 -3.94
C ILE A 92 0.61 -6.89 -3.91
N LEU A 93 0.51 -5.58 -4.15
CA LEU A 93 -0.75 -4.90 -4.47
C LEU A 93 -0.63 -4.34 -5.89
N THR A 94 -1.41 -4.88 -6.83
CA THR A 94 -1.29 -4.60 -8.28
C THR A 94 -2.65 -4.58 -8.96
N ASN A 95 -2.77 -3.84 -10.05
CA ASN A 95 -3.92 -3.84 -10.96
C ASN A 95 -3.88 -4.98 -12.00
N LEU A 96 -2.86 -5.86 -11.94
CA LEU A 96 -2.63 -6.98 -12.87
C LEU A 96 -2.49 -6.57 -14.35
N SER A 97 -2.03 -5.35 -14.64
CA SER A 97 -1.83 -4.90 -16.02
C SER A 97 -0.64 -5.54 -16.74
N PHE A 98 0.27 -6.19 -16.02
CA PHE A 98 1.41 -6.91 -16.59
C PHE A 98 1.01 -8.25 -17.27
N ASP A 99 1.98 -8.82 -17.98
CA ASP A 99 1.89 -10.16 -18.58
C ASP A 99 2.01 -11.25 -17.50
N VAL A 100 0.87 -11.85 -17.16
CA VAL A 100 0.78 -12.87 -16.11
C VAL A 100 1.42 -14.20 -16.51
N GLU A 101 1.55 -14.49 -17.81
CA GLU A 101 2.21 -15.71 -18.28
C GLU A 101 3.72 -15.58 -18.13
N LYS A 102 4.27 -14.43 -18.53
CA LYS A 102 5.69 -14.12 -18.31
C LYS A 102 6.02 -14.12 -16.82
N PHE A 103 5.17 -13.48 -16.01
CA PHE A 103 5.33 -13.48 -14.56
C PHE A 103 5.35 -14.89 -13.96
N ALA A 104 4.43 -15.76 -14.36
CA ALA A 104 4.37 -17.12 -13.84
C ALA A 104 5.57 -17.99 -14.26
N LYS A 105 6.25 -17.66 -15.36
CA LYS A 105 7.48 -18.32 -15.81
C LYS A 105 8.72 -17.82 -15.06
N GLU A 106 8.76 -16.54 -14.71
CA GLU A 106 9.95 -15.87 -14.16
C GLU A 106 9.98 -15.77 -12.63
N VAL A 107 8.82 -15.89 -11.97
CA VAL A 107 8.72 -15.79 -10.51
C VAL A 107 8.32 -17.13 -9.92
N ASN A 108 9.07 -17.61 -8.93
CA ASN A 108 8.70 -18.82 -8.20
C ASN A 108 7.47 -18.52 -7.30
N PRO A 109 6.36 -19.28 -7.41
CA PRO A 109 5.16 -19.05 -6.61
C PRO A 109 5.38 -19.04 -5.09
N SER A 110 6.40 -19.75 -4.59
CA SER A 110 6.76 -19.74 -3.17
C SER A 110 7.22 -18.37 -2.65
N ARG A 111 7.66 -17.45 -3.52
CA ARG A 111 7.98 -16.07 -3.11
C ARG A 111 6.74 -15.26 -2.69
N LEU A 112 5.58 -15.62 -3.22
CA LEU A 112 4.31 -14.92 -3.05
C LEU A 112 3.23 -15.89 -2.57
N LYS A 113 3.62 -16.69 -1.57
CA LYS A 113 2.75 -17.64 -0.89
C LYS A 113 3.21 -17.77 0.54
N ARG A 114 2.38 -17.31 1.47
CA ARG A 114 2.59 -17.45 2.91
C ARG A 114 1.29 -17.83 3.59
N GLU A 115 1.38 -18.40 4.77
CA GLU A 115 0.20 -18.62 5.61
C GLU A 115 -0.31 -17.27 6.12
N ALA A 116 -1.50 -16.91 5.66
CA ALA A 116 -2.11 -15.62 5.92
C ALA A 116 -3.62 -15.73 5.77
N PRO A 117 -4.38 -14.87 6.46
CA PRO A 117 -5.83 -14.82 6.30
C PRO A 117 -6.24 -14.11 5.00
N TYR A 118 -5.32 -13.80 4.08
CA TYR A 118 -5.56 -13.19 2.78
C TYR A 118 -4.41 -13.52 1.81
N SER A 119 -4.68 -13.43 0.51
CA SER A 119 -3.70 -13.77 -0.54
C SER A 119 -2.50 -12.83 -0.61
N SER A 120 -1.30 -13.36 -0.88
CA SER A 120 -0.06 -12.58 -1.03
C SER A 120 -0.11 -11.65 -2.24
N ILE A 121 -0.72 -12.06 -3.34
CA ILE A 121 -1.03 -11.17 -4.46
C ILE A 121 -2.46 -10.66 -4.29
N ARG A 122 -2.57 -9.37 -4.01
CA ARG A 122 -3.84 -8.65 -3.87
C ARG A 122 -4.09 -7.89 -5.15
N ALA A 123 -4.89 -8.50 -6.03
CA ALA A 123 -5.24 -7.94 -7.33
C ALA A 123 -6.37 -6.92 -7.17
N SER A 124 -6.12 -5.66 -7.50
CA SER A 124 -7.09 -4.57 -7.43
C SER A 124 -7.91 -4.52 -8.72
N TYR A 125 -9.21 -4.75 -8.60
CA TYR A 125 -10.17 -4.62 -9.68
C TYR A 125 -10.58 -3.15 -9.86
N HIS A 126 -10.39 -2.64 -11.07
CA HIS A 126 -10.73 -1.28 -11.44
C HIS A 126 -11.79 -1.30 -12.55
N SER A 127 -13.06 -1.26 -12.16
CA SER A 127 -14.21 -1.48 -13.05
C SER A 127 -14.27 -0.54 -14.26
N THR A 128 -13.73 0.67 -14.15
CA THR A 128 -13.71 1.65 -15.25
C THR A 128 -12.53 1.47 -16.21
N GLN A 129 -11.58 0.60 -15.88
CA GLN A 129 -10.30 0.44 -16.58
C GLN A 129 -10.07 -0.99 -17.07
N MET A 130 -10.81 -1.96 -16.55
CA MET A 130 -10.58 -3.38 -16.78
C MET A 130 -11.89 -4.17 -16.78
N SER A 131 -12.00 -5.12 -17.70
CA SER A 131 -13.11 -6.09 -17.73
C SER A 131 -13.01 -7.10 -16.59
N ALA A 132 -14.14 -7.36 -15.93
CA ALA A 132 -14.28 -8.41 -14.92
C ALA A 132 -13.81 -9.78 -15.42
N ASP A 133 -14.15 -10.15 -16.66
CA ASP A 133 -13.79 -11.46 -17.21
C ASP A 133 -12.28 -11.60 -17.43
N ILE A 134 -11.62 -10.53 -17.88
CA ILE A 134 -10.16 -10.51 -18.05
C ILE A 134 -9.50 -10.61 -16.67
N PHE A 135 -10.00 -9.86 -15.69
CA PHE A 135 -9.49 -9.89 -14.33
C PHE A 135 -9.59 -11.29 -13.70
N ILE A 136 -10.76 -11.93 -13.78
CA ILE A 136 -11.01 -13.29 -13.30
C ILE A 136 -10.08 -14.29 -14.01
N LYS A 137 -9.99 -14.22 -15.34
CA LYS A 137 -9.10 -15.12 -16.12
C LYS A 137 -7.64 -15.00 -15.69
N LYS A 138 -7.13 -13.78 -15.47
CA LYS A 138 -5.76 -13.56 -14.99
C LYS A 138 -5.54 -14.13 -13.59
N ILE A 139 -6.49 -13.96 -12.68
CA ILE A 139 -6.39 -14.54 -11.33
C ILE A 139 -6.37 -16.07 -11.40
N LEU A 140 -7.31 -16.69 -12.13
CA LEU A 140 -7.38 -18.15 -12.26
C LEU A 140 -6.12 -18.73 -12.88
N TYR A 141 -5.52 -18.04 -13.86
CA TYR A 141 -4.24 -18.42 -14.44
C TYR A 141 -3.14 -18.48 -13.37
N LEU A 142 -2.99 -17.41 -12.58
CA LEU A 142 -1.98 -17.34 -11.53
C LEU A 142 -2.22 -18.35 -10.40
N GLN A 143 -3.48 -18.56 -10.00
CA GLN A 143 -3.84 -19.60 -9.02
C GLN A 143 -3.48 -21.00 -9.53
N LYS A 144 -3.76 -21.31 -10.81
CA LYS A 144 -3.36 -22.56 -11.46
C LYS A 144 -1.84 -22.73 -11.51
N ALA A 145 -1.09 -21.62 -11.66
CA ALA A 145 0.37 -21.60 -11.60
C ALA A 145 0.92 -21.70 -10.15
N GLY A 146 0.06 -21.82 -9.13
CA GLY A 146 0.43 -22.07 -7.74
C GLY A 146 0.60 -20.83 -6.86
N PHE A 147 0.35 -19.63 -7.40
CA PHE A 147 0.41 -18.38 -6.64
C PHE A 147 -0.79 -18.20 -5.71
N SER A 148 -0.58 -17.52 -4.59
CA SER A 148 -1.66 -17.09 -3.70
C SER A 148 -2.21 -15.75 -4.19
N VAL A 149 -3.33 -15.78 -4.93
CA VAL A 149 -3.94 -14.59 -5.54
C VAL A 149 -5.41 -14.44 -5.14
N GLY A 150 -5.81 -13.21 -4.80
CA GLY A 150 -7.19 -12.85 -4.48
C GLY A 150 -7.53 -11.45 -5.02
N GLY A 151 -8.81 -11.19 -5.20
CA GLY A 151 -9.33 -9.93 -5.75
C GLY A 151 -9.69 -8.91 -4.67
N TYR A 152 -9.58 -7.62 -5.02
CA TYR A 152 -10.00 -6.51 -4.18
C TYR A 152 -10.74 -5.48 -5.02
N GLY A 153 -11.86 -4.95 -4.55
CA GLY A 153 -12.59 -3.85 -5.19
C GLY A 153 -12.83 -2.69 -4.25
N VAL A 154 -12.96 -1.47 -4.78
CA VAL A 154 -13.38 -0.29 -4.03
C VAL A 154 -14.86 -0.04 -4.31
N LEU A 155 -15.66 0.13 -3.25
CA LEU A 155 -17.08 0.46 -3.36
C LEU A 155 -17.27 1.96 -3.58
N HIS A 156 -16.82 2.46 -4.74
CA HIS A 156 -17.12 3.81 -5.17
C HIS A 156 -18.62 3.94 -5.47
N PRO A 157 -19.31 5.02 -5.04
CA PRO A 157 -20.77 5.13 -5.19
C PRO A 157 -21.29 4.88 -6.61
N LEU A 158 -20.55 5.33 -7.64
CA LEU A 158 -20.94 5.16 -9.05
C LEU A 158 -20.71 3.75 -9.61
N THR A 159 -19.89 2.91 -8.97
CA THR A 159 -19.49 1.60 -9.51
C THR A 159 -19.71 0.44 -8.53
N LYS A 160 -20.23 0.73 -7.33
CA LYS A 160 -20.38 -0.25 -6.23
C LYS A 160 -21.13 -1.51 -6.67
N ASP A 161 -22.23 -1.36 -7.42
CA ASP A 161 -23.09 -2.50 -7.79
C ASP A 161 -22.34 -3.44 -8.74
N HIS A 162 -21.65 -2.88 -9.72
CA HIS A 162 -20.80 -3.65 -10.63
C HIS A 162 -19.61 -4.33 -9.92
N VAL A 163 -19.04 -3.70 -8.90
CA VAL A 163 -17.99 -4.32 -8.07
C VAL A 163 -18.55 -5.49 -7.26
N LEU A 164 -19.78 -5.38 -6.74
CA LEU A 164 -20.46 -6.45 -6.02
C LEU A 164 -20.83 -7.62 -6.96
N GLU A 165 -21.34 -7.34 -8.15
CA GLU A 165 -21.56 -8.36 -9.18
C GLU A 165 -20.27 -9.09 -9.55
N THR A 166 -19.16 -8.35 -9.68
CA THR A 166 -17.84 -8.93 -9.97
C THR A 166 -17.34 -9.80 -8.80
N LYS A 167 -17.61 -9.39 -7.56
CA LYS A 167 -17.32 -10.19 -6.37
C LYS A 167 -18.09 -11.51 -6.42
N GLU A 168 -19.40 -11.49 -6.67
CA GLU A 168 -20.21 -12.70 -6.77
C GLU A 168 -19.69 -13.64 -7.87
N LYS A 169 -19.34 -13.10 -9.03
CA LYS A 169 -18.70 -13.88 -10.11
C LYS A 169 -17.37 -14.50 -9.67
N CYS A 170 -16.51 -13.73 -9.00
CA CYS A 170 -15.24 -14.25 -8.48
C CYS A 170 -15.45 -15.42 -7.50
N GLU A 171 -16.43 -15.30 -6.60
CA GLU A 171 -16.75 -16.33 -5.61
C GLU A 171 -17.26 -17.63 -6.25
N GLN A 172 -18.03 -17.54 -7.33
CA GLN A 172 -18.45 -18.71 -8.11
C GLN A 172 -17.26 -19.50 -8.69
N PHE A 173 -16.13 -18.83 -8.95
CA PHE A 173 -14.88 -19.45 -9.38
C PHE A 173 -13.90 -19.77 -8.24
N GLY A 174 -14.32 -19.62 -6.98
CA GLY A 174 -13.48 -19.88 -5.81
C GLY A 174 -12.40 -18.83 -5.55
N ILE A 175 -12.54 -17.62 -6.12
CA ILE A 175 -11.62 -16.50 -5.88
C ILE A 175 -12.08 -15.74 -4.63
N ASP A 176 -11.22 -15.64 -3.61
CA ASP A 176 -11.43 -14.69 -2.49
C ASP A 176 -11.39 -13.27 -3.04
N PHE A 177 -12.56 -12.62 -3.09
CA PHE A 177 -12.70 -11.24 -3.51
C PHE A 177 -13.21 -10.37 -2.34
N ARG A 178 -12.42 -9.37 -1.94
CA ARG A 178 -12.75 -8.48 -0.83
C ARG A 178 -13.08 -7.09 -1.30
N VAL A 179 -13.89 -6.38 -0.53
CA VAL A 179 -14.26 -4.99 -0.83
C VAL A 179 -13.61 -4.04 0.18
N LYS A 180 -13.38 -2.81 -0.27
CA LYS A 180 -12.92 -1.70 0.56
C LYS A 180 -13.87 -0.53 0.38
N ASP A 181 -14.09 0.21 1.45
CA ASP A 181 -14.83 1.46 1.38
C ASP A 181 -14.09 2.48 0.51
N PHE A 182 -14.86 3.25 -0.25
CA PHE A 182 -14.35 4.44 -0.90
C PHE A 182 -14.00 5.50 0.15
N LEU A 183 -12.85 6.16 -0.03
CA LEU A 183 -12.37 7.24 0.81
C LEU A 183 -12.15 8.47 -0.07
N GLY A 184 -12.73 9.60 0.32
CA GLY A 184 -12.62 10.84 -0.41
C GLY A 184 -13.93 11.61 -0.47
N GLN A 185 -13.90 12.75 -1.14
CA GLN A 185 -15.09 13.57 -1.35
C GLN A 185 -15.94 12.96 -2.47
N HIS A 186 -17.25 12.86 -2.23
CA HIS A 186 -18.24 12.51 -3.24
C HIS A 186 -19.50 13.33 -3.00
N GLU A 187 -19.95 14.08 -4.01
CA GLU A 187 -21.14 14.95 -3.92
C GLU A 187 -21.11 15.93 -2.73
N GLY A 188 -19.93 16.44 -2.38
CA GLY A 188 -19.73 17.37 -1.27
C GLY A 188 -19.65 16.71 0.12
N GLU A 189 -19.72 15.38 0.20
CA GLU A 189 -19.58 14.62 1.44
C GLU A 189 -18.26 13.85 1.49
N LEU A 190 -17.55 13.94 2.61
CA LEU A 190 -16.38 13.12 2.87
C LEU A 190 -16.80 11.70 3.25
N LYS A 191 -16.52 10.73 2.39
CA LYS A 191 -16.77 9.30 2.63
C LYS A 191 -15.65 8.67 3.46
N GLY A 192 -16.02 7.75 4.35
CA GLY A 192 -15.12 6.97 5.20
C GLY A 192 -15.38 7.14 6.69
N LEU A 193 -14.99 6.12 7.48
CA LEU A 193 -15.03 6.17 8.95
C LEU A 193 -13.64 6.49 9.49
N TYR A 194 -13.45 7.68 10.06
CA TYR A 194 -12.15 8.16 10.55
C TYR A 194 -12.09 8.17 12.08
N LYS A 195 -10.94 7.75 12.65
CA LYS A 195 -10.75 7.68 14.12
C LYS A 195 -10.72 9.06 14.78
N PHE A 196 -10.22 10.07 14.08
CA PHE A 196 -10.01 11.42 14.61
C PHE A 196 -10.86 12.42 13.82
N GLU A 197 -11.80 13.08 14.50
CA GLU A 197 -12.73 14.03 13.89
C GLU A 197 -12.00 15.25 13.31
N GLY A 198 -12.39 15.67 12.10
CA GLY A 198 -11.78 16.82 11.43
C GLY A 198 -10.32 16.62 11.04
N SER A 199 -9.79 15.40 11.06
CA SER A 199 -8.39 15.10 10.69
C SER A 199 -8.17 15.04 9.17
N VAL A 200 -9.23 14.84 8.38
CA VAL A 200 -9.21 14.65 6.92
C VAL A 200 -10.15 15.66 6.27
N GLY A 201 -9.71 16.33 5.21
CA GLY A 201 -10.56 17.21 4.40
C GLY A 201 -11.06 18.48 5.11
N SER A 202 -10.41 18.89 6.21
CA SER A 202 -10.71 20.14 6.90
C SER A 202 -10.21 21.35 6.10
N THR A 203 -10.85 22.51 6.25
CA THR A 203 -10.36 23.79 5.70
C THR A 203 -9.33 24.45 6.61
N THR A 204 -9.27 24.06 7.87
CA THR A 204 -8.35 24.61 8.88
C THR A 204 -7.30 23.57 9.25
N ARG A 205 -6.06 24.00 9.46
CA ARG A 205 -4.96 23.16 9.94
C ARG A 205 -4.72 23.37 11.43
N LEU A 206 -4.54 22.28 12.15
CA LEU A 206 -4.21 22.26 13.58
C LEU A 206 -2.83 21.63 13.78
N LYS A 207 -2.21 21.92 14.92
CA LYS A 207 -1.00 21.24 15.37
C LYS A 207 -1.36 20.03 16.21
N CYS A 208 -0.59 18.96 16.08
CA CYS A 208 -0.71 17.76 16.89
C CYS A 208 0.64 17.04 16.99
N LYS A 209 0.68 16.00 17.81
CA LYS A 209 1.74 14.99 17.78
C LYS A 209 1.17 13.70 17.21
N CYS A 210 1.78 13.18 16.15
CA CYS A 210 1.31 11.96 15.50
C CYS A 210 2.41 10.88 15.42
N ARG A 211 1.97 9.63 15.32
CA ARG A 211 2.87 8.48 15.19
C ARG A 211 2.20 7.35 14.41
N THR A 212 2.85 6.89 13.34
CA THR A 212 2.33 5.80 12.48
C THR A 212 2.75 4.42 12.98
N THR A 213 1.95 3.41 12.68
CA THR A 213 2.27 1.98 12.83
C THR A 213 2.75 1.38 11.50
N GLU A 214 2.94 2.18 10.46
CA GLU A 214 3.31 1.69 9.13
C GLU A 214 4.75 2.12 8.80
N LEU A 215 5.52 1.24 8.14
CA LEU A 215 6.76 1.62 7.47
C LEU A 215 6.42 2.03 6.03
N ILE A 216 6.57 3.31 5.70
CA ILE A 216 6.20 3.87 4.38
C ILE A 216 7.46 4.27 3.63
N ILE A 217 7.75 3.59 2.53
CA ILE A 217 8.99 3.73 1.76
C ILE A 217 8.64 4.18 0.34
N GLY A 218 9.15 5.34 -0.08
CA GLY A 218 8.94 5.91 -1.41
C GLY A 218 9.79 5.28 -2.51
N PRO A 219 9.60 5.69 -3.78
CA PRO A 219 10.34 5.17 -4.95
C PRO A 219 11.87 5.33 -4.92
N ASP A 220 12.38 6.14 -3.99
CA ASP A 220 13.79 6.46 -3.79
C ASP A 220 14.37 5.91 -2.47
N CYS A 221 13.69 4.90 -1.90
CA CYS A 221 14.00 4.30 -0.60
C CYS A 221 13.95 5.26 0.61
N LYS A 222 13.47 6.49 0.44
CA LYS A 222 13.18 7.38 1.57
C LYS A 222 11.99 6.87 2.37
N VAL A 223 12.09 7.02 3.68
CA VAL A 223 11.06 6.63 4.64
C VAL A 223 10.25 7.86 5.04
N TYR A 224 8.93 7.78 5.01
CA TYR A 224 8.02 8.89 5.28
C TYR A 224 7.19 8.63 6.54
N ARG A 225 6.73 9.70 7.22
CA ARG A 225 5.91 9.56 8.44
C ARG A 225 4.53 8.97 8.16
N CYS A 226 3.95 9.26 7.00
CA CYS A 226 2.59 8.92 6.61
C CYS A 226 2.42 8.99 5.08
N HIS A 227 1.27 8.58 4.56
CA HIS A 227 0.98 8.65 3.12
C HIS A 227 0.86 10.10 2.64
N HIS A 228 0.35 10.99 3.50
CA HIS A 228 0.30 12.43 3.20
C HIS A 228 1.70 12.96 2.85
N ASP A 229 2.70 12.63 3.68
CA ASP A 229 4.04 13.15 3.45
C ASP A 229 4.67 12.62 2.16
N LEU A 230 4.48 11.32 1.89
CA LEU A 230 4.93 10.71 0.63
C LEU A 230 4.25 11.37 -0.57
N TYR A 231 2.92 11.46 -0.58
CA TYR A 231 2.18 11.90 -1.76
C TYR A 231 2.28 13.40 -2.03
N LYS A 232 2.40 14.22 -0.98
CA LYS A 232 2.58 15.68 -1.10
C LYS A 232 4.02 16.15 -1.10
N GLY A 233 4.99 15.23 -1.03
CA GLY A 233 6.41 15.57 -1.08
C GLY A 233 6.91 16.33 0.15
N PHE A 234 6.35 16.06 1.34
CA PHE A 234 6.90 16.59 2.59
C PHE A 234 8.23 15.89 2.93
N PRO A 235 9.02 16.45 3.86
CA PRO A 235 10.26 15.85 4.29
C PRO A 235 10.10 14.40 4.76
N HIS A 236 11.03 13.56 4.31
CA HIS A 236 11.21 12.19 4.76
C HIS A 236 11.90 12.17 6.13
N ILE A 237 11.84 11.04 6.83
CA ILE A 237 12.47 10.82 8.14
C ILE A 237 13.77 10.01 8.09
N GLY A 238 14.21 9.65 6.88
CA GLY A 238 15.49 9.01 6.61
C GLY A 238 15.43 8.14 5.36
N ASN A 239 16.49 7.39 5.06
CA ASN A 239 16.58 6.55 3.87
C ASN A 239 17.09 5.15 4.20
N LEU A 240 16.46 4.11 3.64
CA LEU A 240 16.91 2.72 3.85
C LEU A 240 18.30 2.42 3.28
N LEU A 241 18.82 3.27 2.38
CA LEU A 241 20.17 3.17 1.83
C LEU A 241 21.23 3.87 2.69
N GLU A 242 20.83 4.68 3.67
CA GLU A 242 21.78 5.34 4.59
C GLU A 242 22.29 4.32 5.62
N PRO A 243 23.62 4.10 5.74
CA PRO A 243 24.18 3.04 6.59
C PRO A 243 23.70 3.09 8.05
N GLU A 244 23.61 4.29 8.61
CA GLU A 244 23.26 4.52 10.03
C GLU A 244 21.77 4.68 10.28
N PHE A 245 20.93 4.68 9.22
CA PHE A 245 19.48 4.83 9.40
C PHE A 245 18.90 3.70 10.24
N ASP A 246 18.03 4.08 11.17
CA ASP A 246 17.24 3.20 12.01
C ASP A 246 15.84 3.78 12.22
N ILE A 247 14.89 2.94 12.63
CA ILE A 247 13.48 3.35 12.78
C ILE A 247 13.21 3.80 14.21
N GLU A 248 12.84 5.07 14.37
CA GLU A 248 12.40 5.61 15.66
C GLU A 248 10.87 5.58 15.79
N ASP A 249 10.37 4.83 16.79
CA ASP A 249 8.95 4.69 17.11
C ASP A 249 8.42 5.81 18.03
N ILE A 250 8.60 7.06 17.61
CA ILE A 250 8.31 8.26 18.41
C ILE A 250 7.16 9.09 17.85
N PHE A 251 6.46 9.80 18.74
CA PHE A 251 5.53 10.86 18.34
C PHE A 251 6.33 12.03 17.78
N ARG A 252 5.94 12.50 16.59
CA ARG A 252 6.55 13.64 15.91
C ARG A 252 5.55 14.79 15.84
N ASP A 253 6.06 16.02 15.91
CA ASP A 253 5.23 17.21 15.72
C ASP A 253 4.72 17.28 14.27
N CYS A 254 3.46 17.69 14.12
CA CYS A 254 2.79 17.82 12.85
C CYS A 254 1.83 19.02 12.89
N ASP A 255 1.89 19.87 11.89
CA ASP A 255 1.02 21.03 11.69
C ASP A 255 -0.01 20.80 10.58
N GLN A 256 -0.14 19.55 10.11
CA GLN A 256 -1.03 19.16 9.01
C GLN A 256 -2.31 18.46 9.48
N TYR A 257 -2.64 18.51 10.79
CA TYR A 257 -3.90 17.94 11.25
C TYR A 257 -5.07 18.66 10.57
N GLY A 258 -5.93 17.90 9.90
CA GLY A 258 -6.98 18.43 9.03
C GLY A 258 -6.76 18.13 7.55
N ASP A 259 -5.53 17.79 7.17
CA ASP A 259 -5.16 17.34 5.81
C ASP A 259 -4.62 15.93 5.76
N CYS A 260 -4.79 15.16 6.84
CA CYS A 260 -4.21 13.84 6.91
C CYS A 260 -4.73 12.98 5.76
N ASN A 261 -3.90 12.08 5.25
CA ASN A 261 -4.35 11.20 4.18
C ASN A 261 -5.42 10.23 4.71
N PRO A 262 -6.55 10.05 3.99
CA PRO A 262 -7.65 9.20 4.46
C PRO A 262 -7.24 7.76 4.81
N CYS A 263 -6.27 7.18 4.08
CA CYS A 263 -5.80 5.80 4.32
C CYS A 263 -5.08 5.61 5.66
N ASP A 264 -4.50 6.69 6.19
CA ASP A 264 -3.79 6.67 7.47
C ASP A 264 -4.77 6.69 8.64
N LEU A 265 -5.89 7.39 8.49
CA LEU A 265 -6.82 7.79 9.56
C LEU A 265 -8.11 6.97 9.61
N LYS A 266 -8.42 6.23 8.55
CA LYS A 266 -9.60 5.36 8.52
C LYS A 266 -9.51 4.26 9.58
N ILE A 267 -10.65 3.89 10.13
CA ILE A 267 -10.79 2.67 10.90
C ILE A 267 -10.84 1.49 9.92
N LYS A 268 -9.91 0.54 10.10
CA LYS A 268 -9.70 -0.61 9.23
C LYS A 268 -9.35 -1.85 10.06
N THR A 269 -9.19 -2.97 9.37
CA THR A 269 -8.63 -4.18 9.99
C THR A 269 -7.12 -4.05 10.16
N ASN A 270 -6.59 -4.58 11.27
CA ASN A 270 -5.14 -4.75 11.42
C ASN A 270 -4.63 -5.97 10.64
N ARG A 271 -3.32 -6.24 10.69
CA ARG A 271 -2.71 -7.39 10.00
C ARG A 271 -3.29 -8.75 10.41
N PHE A 272 -3.86 -8.84 11.62
CA PHE A 272 -4.55 -10.02 12.15
C PHE A 272 -6.05 -10.08 11.79
N GLN A 273 -6.52 -9.23 10.88
CA GLN A 273 -7.92 -9.12 10.47
C GLN A 273 -8.88 -8.71 11.60
N LYS A 274 -8.39 -8.06 12.66
CA LYS A 274 -9.24 -7.48 13.71
C LYS A 274 -9.61 -6.05 13.34
N PHE A 275 -10.92 -5.78 13.24
CA PHE A 275 -11.45 -4.44 12.98
C PHE A 275 -11.22 -3.48 14.16
N GLY A 276 -11.22 -2.17 13.90
CA GLY A 276 -11.01 -1.14 14.93
C GLY A 276 -9.60 -0.53 14.94
N HIS A 277 -8.74 -0.86 13.98
CA HIS A 277 -7.38 -0.33 13.88
C HIS A 277 -7.33 0.97 13.07
N CYS A 278 -6.51 1.90 13.52
CA CYS A 278 -6.12 3.10 12.77
C CYS A 278 -4.59 3.12 12.72
N SER A 279 -4.03 3.43 11.55
CA SER A 279 -2.58 3.34 11.31
C SER A 279 -1.81 4.39 12.11
N VAL A 280 -2.45 5.53 12.40
CA VAL A 280 -1.84 6.65 13.10
C VAL A 280 -2.50 6.85 14.46
N ASP A 281 -1.67 7.08 15.49
CA ASP A 281 -2.10 7.63 16.77
C ASP A 281 -1.81 9.14 16.79
N ILE A 282 -2.75 9.92 17.31
CA ILE A 282 -2.66 11.38 17.41
C ILE A 282 -2.97 11.81 18.84
N LYS A 283 -2.21 12.79 19.33
CA LYS A 283 -2.43 13.46 20.62
C LYS A 283 -2.11 14.95 20.53
N ASP A 284 -2.45 15.69 21.58
CA ASP A 284 -2.11 17.10 21.77
C ASP A 284 -2.59 18.00 20.61
N ILE A 285 -3.84 17.81 20.17
CA ILE A 285 -4.45 18.58 19.07
C ILE A 285 -4.76 20.00 19.56
N VAL A 286 -4.13 21.00 18.95
CA VAL A 286 -4.27 22.42 19.31
C VAL A 286 -4.37 23.30 18.07
N LYS A 287 -5.07 24.44 18.17
CA LYS A 287 -5.14 25.42 17.07
C LYS A 287 -3.74 25.91 16.71
N ALA A 288 -3.48 26.06 15.41
CA ALA A 288 -2.30 26.79 14.95
C ALA A 288 -2.50 28.26 15.36
N ASN A 289 -1.57 28.80 16.15
CA ASN A 289 -1.49 30.22 16.46
C ASN A 289 -1.19 31.03 15.19
#